data_AF-A0A9X1MKU4-F1
#
_entry.id   AF-A0A9X1MKU4-F1
#
_cell.length_a   1.000
_cell.length_b   1.000
_cell.length_c   1.000
_cell.angle_alpha   90.00
_cell.angle_beta   90.00
_cell.angle_gamma   90.00
#
_symmetry.space_group_name_H-M   'P 1'
#
loop_
_entity.id
_entity.type
_entity.pdbx_description
1 polymer ?
#
loop_
_entity_poly.entity_id
_entity_poly.type
_entity_poly.pdbx_seq_one_letter_code
_entity_poly.pdbx_strand_id
1 'polypeptide(L)' 'MSKLEMSTAEIGLTVRTTNCLEERGIFTVRDLLNCTRADLLSISNFGEKTLEEVYASLESIGFYRKARQPMAV' A
#
# COMPACT_ATOMS: atom_id res chain seq x y z
N MET A 1 -10.43 16.40 4.83
CA MET A 1 -9.77 15.34 5.63
C MET A 1 -8.89 14.53 4.69
N SER A 2 -7.58 14.58 4.91
CA SER A 2 -6.58 14.03 4.00
C SER A 2 -6.44 12.53 4.21
N LYS A 3 -7.08 11.72 3.38
CA LYS A 3 -7.04 10.24 3.47
C LYS A 3 -5.61 9.64 3.30
N LEU A 4 -4.60 10.46 3.01
CA LEU A 4 -3.19 10.08 2.87
C LEU A 4 -2.51 9.76 4.21
N GLU A 5 -3.05 10.32 5.30
CA GLU A 5 -2.52 10.13 6.66
C GLU A 5 -3.15 8.92 7.35
N MET A 6 -4.10 8.23 6.69
CA MET A 6 -4.63 6.96 7.21
C MET A 6 -3.51 5.95 7.37
N SER A 7 -3.56 5.24 8.49
CA SER A 7 -2.60 4.19 8.78
C SER A 7 -2.92 2.93 7.99
N THR A 8 -1.91 2.09 7.73
CA THR A 8 -2.08 0.77 7.10
C THR A 8 -3.06 -0.12 7.86
N ALA A 9 -3.20 0.09 9.17
CA ALA A 9 -4.23 -0.55 10.01
C ALA A 9 -5.66 -0.03 9.76
N GLU A 10 -5.85 1.25 9.42
CA GLU A 10 -7.18 1.86 9.22
C GLU A 10 -7.78 1.53 7.85
N ILE A 11 -6.94 1.24 6.87
CA ILE A 11 -7.35 0.86 5.51
C ILE A 11 -7.83 -0.60 5.40
N GLY A 12 -7.88 -1.32 6.51
CA GLY A 12 -8.41 -2.68 6.57
C GLY A 12 -7.44 -3.76 6.09
N LEU A 13 -6.13 -3.53 6.20
CA LEU A 13 -5.14 -4.57 5.92
C LEU A 13 -5.11 -5.61 7.02
N THR A 14 -4.71 -6.84 6.66
CA THR A 14 -4.50 -7.89 7.66
C THR A 14 -3.31 -7.52 8.55
N VAL A 15 -3.35 -7.93 9.82
CA VAL A 15 -2.25 -7.72 10.80
C VAL A 15 -0.89 -8.17 10.26
N ARG A 16 -0.86 -9.22 9.41
CA ARG A 16 0.37 -9.70 8.79
C ARG A 16 0.91 -8.71 7.77
N THR A 17 0.04 -8.22 6.88
CA THR A 17 0.38 -7.18 5.91
C THR A 17 0.85 -5.91 6.60
N THR A 18 0.11 -5.45 7.62
CA THR A 18 0.45 -4.25 8.41
C THR A 18 1.82 -4.39 9.05
N ASN A 19 2.09 -5.49 9.77
CA ASN A 19 3.41 -5.72 10.39
C ASN A 19 4.56 -5.75 9.37
N CYS A 20 4.37 -6.36 8.19
CA CYS A 20 5.40 -6.38 7.15
C CYS A 20 5.70 -4.98 6.59
N LEU A 21 4.67 -4.14 6.48
CA LEU A 21 4.79 -2.76 6.05
C LEU A 21 5.49 -1.92 7.13
N GLU A 22 5.10 -2.08 8.40
CA GLU A 22 5.70 -1.38 9.54
C GLU A 22 7.19 -1.72 9.72
N GLU A 23 7.61 -2.97 9.49
CA GLU A 23 9.03 -3.35 9.51
C GLU A 23 9.86 -2.63 8.44
N ARG A 24 9.25 -2.23 7.32
CA ARG A 24 9.89 -1.40 6.29
C ARG A 24 9.82 0.10 6.59
N GLY A 25 9.11 0.50 7.64
CA GLY A 25 8.83 1.91 7.96
C GLY A 25 7.57 2.46 7.28
N ILE A 26 6.72 1.60 6.72
CA ILE A 26 5.50 1.97 5.99
C ILE A 26 4.30 1.92 6.95
N PHE A 27 4.01 3.04 7.60
CA PHE A 27 2.90 3.14 8.56
C PHE A 27 1.63 3.75 7.95
N THR A 28 1.75 4.51 6.86
CA THR A 28 0.66 5.32 6.29
C THR A 28 0.42 5.03 4.82
N VAL A 29 -0.78 5.36 4.33
CA VAL A 29 -1.14 5.31 2.91
C VAL A 29 -0.14 6.12 2.08
N ARG A 30 0.29 7.30 2.56
CA ARG A 30 1.31 8.11 1.90
C ARG A 30 2.60 7.33 1.65
N ASP A 31 3.10 6.65 2.68
CA ASP A 31 4.36 5.90 2.57
C ASP A 31 4.21 4.73 1.60
N LEU A 32 3.08 4.04 1.67
CA LEU A 32 2.74 2.92 0.78
C LEU A 32 2.63 3.35 -0.70
N LEU A 33 2.07 4.54 -0.94
CA LEU A 33 2.01 5.16 -2.27
C LEU A 33 3.39 5.55 -2.80
N ASN A 34 4.34 5.81 -1.91
CA ASN A 34 5.71 6.18 -2.24
C ASN A 34 6.60 4.94 -2.53
N CYS A 35 6.27 3.78 -1.95
CA CYS A 35 6.92 2.52 -2.30
C CYS A 35 6.58 2.08 -3.73
N THR A 36 7.36 1.17 -4.30
CA THR A 36 7.12 0.52 -5.61
C THR A 36 6.71 -0.94 -5.47
N ARG A 37 6.29 -1.59 -6.58
CA ARG A 37 5.82 -2.98 -6.56
C ARG A 37 7.01 -3.89 -6.26
N ALA A 38 8.15 -3.57 -6.85
CA ALA A 38 9.41 -4.24 -6.62
C ALA A 38 9.85 -4.10 -5.17
N ASP A 39 9.73 -2.91 -4.56
CA ASP A 39 10.03 -2.71 -3.14
C ASP A 39 9.20 -3.61 -2.24
N LEU A 40 7.88 -3.64 -2.47
CA LEU A 40 6.95 -4.45 -1.69
C LEU A 40 7.23 -5.95 -1.90
N LEU A 41 7.42 -6.42 -3.13
CA LEU A 41 7.76 -7.82 -3.44
C LEU A 41 9.14 -8.24 -2.93
N SER A 42 10.03 -7.27 -2.66
CA SER A 42 11.35 -7.53 -2.07
C SER A 42 11.27 -7.70 -0.54
N ILE A 43 10.11 -7.50 0.09
CA ILE A 43 9.93 -7.73 1.52
C ILE A 43 9.80 -9.24 1.77
N SER A 44 10.66 -9.79 2.63
CA SER A 44 10.51 -11.17 3.10
C SER A 44 9.18 -11.31 3.83
N ASN A 45 8.36 -12.27 3.42
CA ASN A 45 6.93 -12.47 3.80
C ASN A 45 5.88 -11.70 2.99
N PHE A 46 6.27 -10.98 1.94
CA PHE A 46 5.34 -10.25 1.08
C PHE A 46 5.14 -10.99 -0.24
N GLY A 47 4.02 -11.70 -0.34
CA GLY A 47 3.65 -12.42 -1.56
C GLY A 47 2.80 -11.59 -2.51
N GLU A 48 2.54 -12.13 -3.69
CA GLU A 48 1.59 -11.55 -4.66
C GLU A 48 0.20 -11.35 -4.04
N LYS A 49 -0.23 -12.29 -3.20
CA LYS A 49 -1.51 -12.23 -2.49
C LYS A 49 -1.59 -11.05 -1.52
N THR A 50 -0.57 -10.88 -0.68
CA THR A 50 -0.44 -9.76 0.27
C THR A 50 -0.39 -8.43 -0.46
N LEU A 51 0.33 -8.38 -1.58
CA LEU A 51 0.44 -7.22 -2.45
C LEU A 51 -0.91 -6.84 -3.07
N GLU A 52 -1.68 -7.80 -3.57
CA GLU A 52 -3.03 -7.55 -4.09
C GLU A 52 -3.97 -7.02 -3.02
N GLU A 53 -3.95 -7.58 -1.81
CA GLU A 53 -4.76 -7.07 -0.69
C GLU A 53 -4.46 -5.60 -0.41
N VAL A 54 -3.17 -5.23 -0.41
CA VAL A 54 -2.75 -3.83 -0.23
C VAL A 54 -3.32 -2.92 -1.30
N TYR A 55 -3.23 -3.32 -2.57
CA TYR A 55 -3.77 -2.51 -3.66
C TYR A 55 -5.29 -2.45 -3.63
N ALA A 56 -5.98 -3.54 -3.32
CA ALA A 56 -7.42 -3.59 -3.21
C ALA A 56 -7.92 -2.64 -2.11
N SER A 57 -7.26 -2.63 -0.94
CA SER A 57 -7.54 -1.68 0.13
C SER A 57 -7.31 -0.23 -0.32
N LEU A 58 -6.18 0.06 -0.96
CA LEU A 58 -5.90 1.40 -1.51
C LEU A 58 -6.98 1.87 -2.50
N GLU A 59 -7.35 0.99 -3.43
CA GLU A 59 -8.35 1.24 -4.46
C GLU A 59 -9.74 1.50 -3.85
N SER A 60 -10.11 0.74 -2.82
CA SER A 60 -11.36 0.90 -2.06
C SER A 60 -11.51 2.31 -1.46
N ILE A 61 -10.41 2.95 -1.08
CA ILE A 61 -10.41 4.29 -0.47
C ILE A 61 -10.36 5.40 -1.55
N GLY A 62 -10.10 5.01 -2.81
CA GLY A 62 -9.95 5.88 -3.96
C GLY A 62 -8.50 6.28 -4.25
N PHE A 63 -7.51 5.55 -3.74
CA PHE A 63 -6.10 5.80 -4.01
C PHE A 63 -5.55 4.83 -5.04
N TYR A 64 -4.97 5.38 -6.09
CA TYR A 64 -4.28 4.62 -7.14
C TYR A 64 -2.81 5.01 -7.15
N ARG A 65 -1.94 4.01 -7.33
CA ARG A 65 -0.51 4.27 -7.42
C ARG A 65 -0.19 5.10 -8.66
N LYS A 66 0.67 6.10 -8.52
CA LYS A 66 1.13 7.00 -9.60
C LYS A 66 1.79 6.27 -10.80
N ALA A 67 2.11 4.98 -10.67
CA ALA A 67 2.58 4.13 -11.77
C ALA A 67 1.51 3.88 -12.86
N ARG A 68 0.23 4.11 -12.56
CA ARG A 68 -0.82 4.39 -13.56
C ARG A 68 -1.30 5.82 -13.38
N GLN A 69 -0.46 6.81 -13.69
CA GLN A 69 -1.06 7.90 -14.45
C GLN A 69 -1.37 7.30 -15.82
N PRO A 70 -2.63 7.15 -16.25
CA PRO A 70 -2.88 7.38 -17.65
C PRO A 70 -2.31 8.78 -17.90
N MET A 71 -1.19 8.84 -18.62
CA MET A 71 -0.82 10.05 -19.33
C MET A 71 -2.12 10.50 -19.99
N ALA A 72 -2.62 11.67 -19.60
CA ALA A 72 -3.82 12.24 -20.18
C ALA A 72 -3.67 12.15 -21.70
N VAL A 73 -4.52 11.35 -22.33
CA VAL A 73 -4.78 11.36 -23.77
C VAL A 73 -6.01 12.21 -24.00
#